data_AF-A0A7G8EQA3-F1
#
_entry.id   AF-A0A7G8EQA3-F1
#
_cell.length_a   1.000
_cell.length_b   1.000
_cell.length_c   1.000
_cell.angle_alpha   90.00
_cell.angle_beta   90.00
_cell.angle_gamma   90.00
#
_symmetry.space_group_name_H-M   'P 1'
#
loop_
_entity.id
_entity.type
_entity.pdbx_description
1 polymer ?
#
loop_
_entity_poly.entity_id
_entity_poly.type
_entity_poly.pdbx_seq_one_letter_code
_entity_poly.pdbx_strand_id
1 'polypeptide(L)'
;MLAPESGLPPDGDTDWEQLSLAQRHGIRQAAAFRLYALPEAAPPPDLADPGSGLEALPFNGSIPDGLPQAAATQLYCDAVIPRFDPPQLWLAVYALEDDRTKAVALDRFPLHQAENEACWFYPTDDGTYLCWERAEAITLAPGFIADPSCCPSPADYRRSSLHLLWSLMADDPDLTCVGITYAGVRLEWPVLSDEPAAAASWTAFAVDSAASPHYRQIATVRAHGPQRSDSQASPSPLPSRQR
;
A
#
# COMPACT_ATOMS: atom_id res chain seq x y z
N MET A 1 -0.07 -4.16 16.60
CA MET A 1 -0.85 -2.92 16.40
C MET A 1 0.09 -1.76 16.12
N LEU A 2 -0.30 -0.82 15.25
CA LEU A 2 0.44 0.40 14.94
C LEU A 2 -0.42 1.63 15.25
N ALA A 3 0.10 2.54 16.08
CA ALA A 3 -0.57 3.79 16.45
C ALA A 3 0.46 4.82 16.95
N PRO A 4 0.11 6.11 17.05
CA PRO A 4 0.90 7.09 17.81
C PRO A 4 0.99 6.69 19.29
N GLU A 5 2.07 7.09 19.97
CA GLU A 5 2.30 6.74 21.40
C GLU A 5 1.09 7.07 22.29
N SER A 6 0.54 8.28 22.13
CA SER A 6 -0.61 8.76 22.91
C SER A 6 -1.91 8.03 22.61
N GLY A 7 -1.97 7.27 21.51
CA GLY A 7 -3.11 6.45 21.13
C GLY A 7 -2.99 4.99 21.59
N LEU A 8 -1.85 4.57 22.15
CA LEU A 8 -1.69 3.22 22.66
C LEU A 8 -2.53 3.01 23.93
N PRO A 9 -3.18 1.86 24.10
CA PRO A 9 -3.75 1.47 25.38
C PRO A 9 -2.70 1.52 26.50
N PRO A 10 -3.11 1.82 27.75
CA PRO A 10 -2.22 1.81 28.89
C PRO A 10 -1.60 0.41 29.11
N ASP A 11 -0.52 0.36 29.88
CA ASP A 11 0.10 -0.92 30.25
C ASP A 11 -0.88 -1.82 31.00
N GLY A 12 -0.93 -3.10 30.61
CA GLY A 12 -1.77 -4.12 31.23
C GLY A 12 -2.69 -4.83 30.24
N ASP A 13 -3.76 -5.39 30.77
CA ASP A 13 -4.80 -6.06 29.97
C ASP A 13 -5.59 -5.00 29.19
N THR A 14 -5.76 -5.24 27.90
CA THR A 14 -6.62 -4.46 27.01
C THR A 14 -7.56 -5.40 26.27
N ASP A 15 -8.55 -4.87 25.58
CA ASP A 15 -9.48 -5.65 24.77
C ASP A 15 -9.30 -5.36 23.28
N TRP A 16 -9.89 -6.22 22.44
CA TRP A 16 -9.79 -6.07 20.99
C TRP A 16 -10.41 -4.76 20.47
N GLU A 17 -11.41 -4.23 21.16
CA GLU A 17 -12.07 -2.98 20.76
C GLU A 17 -11.15 -1.78 20.95
N GLN A 18 -10.46 -1.71 22.08
CA GLN A 18 -9.44 -0.70 22.38
C GLN A 18 -8.26 -0.78 21.40
N LEU A 19 -7.76 -1.98 21.10
CA LEU A 19 -6.73 -2.18 20.08
C LEU A 19 -7.20 -1.72 18.71
N SER A 20 -8.43 -2.05 18.34
CA SER A 20 -9.02 -1.64 17.06
C SER A 20 -9.17 -0.12 16.98
N LEU A 21 -9.59 0.53 18.07
CA LEU A 21 -9.73 1.99 18.13
C LEU A 21 -8.37 2.68 17.99
N ALA A 22 -7.35 2.22 18.73
CA ALA A 22 -6.00 2.75 18.66
C ALA A 22 -5.40 2.58 17.25
N GLN A 23 -5.58 1.41 16.62
CA GLN A 23 -5.09 1.14 15.27
C GLN A 23 -5.64 2.12 14.21
N ARG A 24 -6.89 2.59 14.36
CA ARG A 24 -7.50 3.58 13.46
C ARG A 24 -6.80 4.94 13.47
N HIS A 25 -6.05 5.22 14.54
CA HIS A 25 -5.22 6.42 14.65
C HIS A 25 -3.80 6.23 14.11
N GLY A 26 -3.42 5.00 13.74
CA GLY A 26 -2.14 4.66 13.13
C GLY A 26 -2.08 4.99 11.64
N ILE A 27 -1.78 3.97 10.83
CA ILE A 27 -1.67 4.15 9.38
C ILE A 27 -3.05 4.42 8.77
N ARG A 28 -3.15 5.53 8.05
CA ARG A 28 -4.40 5.98 7.40
C ARG A 28 -4.26 6.25 5.91
N GLN A 29 -3.07 6.04 5.36
CA GLN A 29 -2.77 6.29 3.96
C GLN A 29 -2.08 5.06 3.40
N ALA A 30 -2.35 4.78 2.13
CA ALA A 30 -1.70 3.76 1.35
C ALA A 30 -1.54 4.21 -0.10
N ALA A 31 -0.78 3.43 -0.86
CA ALA A 31 -0.77 3.45 -2.30
C ALA A 31 -1.30 2.11 -2.82
N ALA A 32 -2.37 2.15 -3.61
CA ALA A 32 -2.67 1.04 -4.50
C ALA A 32 -1.67 1.06 -5.66
N PHE A 33 -1.05 -0.08 -5.90
CA PHE A 33 0.10 -0.23 -6.76
C PHE A 33 -0.10 -1.44 -7.67
N ARG A 34 0.08 -1.22 -8.97
CA ARG A 34 0.16 -2.29 -9.95
C ARG A 34 1.41 -2.15 -10.78
N LEU A 35 2.03 -3.28 -11.07
CA LEU A 35 3.25 -3.33 -11.82
C LEU A 35 3.15 -4.37 -12.91
N TYR A 36 3.55 -3.96 -14.09
CA TYR A 36 3.51 -4.74 -15.31
C TYR A 36 4.88 -4.79 -15.95
N ALA A 37 5.31 -5.95 -16.46
CA ALA A 37 6.44 -6.00 -17.38
C ALA A 37 5.96 -5.78 -18.81
N LEU A 38 6.70 -4.95 -19.54
CA LEU A 38 6.50 -4.75 -20.97
C LEU A 38 7.37 -5.74 -21.76
N PRO A 39 6.92 -6.14 -22.96
CA PRO A 39 7.67 -7.07 -23.80
C PRO A 39 9.01 -6.47 -24.24
N GLU A 40 10.08 -7.27 -24.23
CA GLU A 40 11.45 -6.85 -24.57
C GLU A 40 11.60 -6.31 -26.01
N ALA A 41 10.75 -6.79 -26.94
CA ALA A 41 10.74 -6.33 -28.33
C ALA A 41 10.01 -5.00 -28.56
N ALA A 42 9.33 -4.46 -27.54
CA ALA A 42 8.67 -3.17 -27.65
C ALA A 42 9.67 -2.05 -27.33
N PRO A 43 9.82 -1.03 -28.18
CA PRO A 43 10.56 0.16 -27.78
C PRO A 43 9.92 0.74 -26.52
N PRO A 44 10.73 1.29 -25.59
CA PRO A 44 10.18 1.97 -24.42
C PRO A 44 9.19 3.04 -24.90
N PRO A 45 8.02 3.17 -24.27
CA PRO A 45 7.02 4.14 -24.70
C PRO A 45 7.62 5.56 -24.68
N ASP A 46 7.66 6.20 -25.83
CA ASP A 46 8.09 7.60 -25.98
C ASP A 46 6.89 8.53 -25.70
N LEU A 47 6.92 9.23 -24.57
CA LEU A 47 5.85 10.19 -24.21
C LEU A 47 5.80 11.45 -25.07
N ALA A 48 6.84 11.74 -25.85
CA ALA A 48 6.77 12.84 -26.80
C ALA A 48 5.94 12.47 -28.05
N ASP A 49 5.68 11.18 -28.26
CA ASP A 49 4.81 10.70 -29.32
C ASP A 49 3.36 10.60 -28.81
N PRO A 50 2.43 11.46 -29.30
CA PRO A 50 1.00 11.34 -29.02
C PRO A 50 0.37 10.02 -29.54
N GLY A 51 1.16 9.14 -30.18
CA GLY A 51 0.80 7.76 -30.53
C GLY A 51 1.26 6.67 -29.55
N SER A 52 2.00 6.99 -28.48
CA SER A 52 2.56 5.98 -27.55
C SER A 52 1.53 5.23 -26.71
N GLY A 53 0.27 5.68 -26.72
CA GLY A 53 -0.86 5.01 -26.07
C GLY A 53 -0.90 5.14 -24.54
N LEU A 54 0.13 5.72 -23.90
CA LEU A 54 0.17 5.91 -22.44
C LEU A 54 -0.95 6.86 -21.97
N GLU A 55 -1.34 7.86 -22.77
CA GLU A 55 -2.46 8.75 -22.44
C GLU A 55 -3.84 8.05 -22.49
N ALA A 56 -3.93 6.90 -23.16
CA ALA A 56 -5.13 6.06 -23.18
C ALA A 56 -5.18 5.07 -22.01
N LEU A 57 -4.18 5.06 -21.12
CA LEU A 57 -4.17 4.16 -19.98
C LEU A 57 -5.28 4.53 -18.98
N PRO A 58 -6.06 3.54 -18.52
CA PRO A 58 -7.24 3.83 -17.73
C PRO A 58 -6.87 4.14 -16.28
N PHE A 59 -7.72 4.95 -15.65
CA PHE A 59 -7.58 5.35 -14.25
C PHE A 59 -7.59 4.18 -13.26
N ASN A 60 -8.28 3.09 -13.58
CA ASN A 60 -8.45 1.93 -12.70
C ASN A 60 -7.23 0.99 -12.65
N GLY A 61 -6.13 1.33 -13.33
CA GLY A 61 -4.90 0.56 -13.29
C GLY A 61 -4.94 -0.76 -14.06
N SER A 62 -6.00 -1.06 -14.82
CA SER A 62 -6.05 -2.26 -15.68
C SER A 62 -5.46 -1.98 -17.05
N ILE A 63 -4.81 -2.94 -17.69
CA ILE A 63 -4.39 -2.79 -19.10
C ILE A 63 -5.53 -3.30 -20.01
N PRO A 64 -6.11 -2.46 -20.89
CA PRO A 64 -7.16 -2.90 -21.82
C PRO A 64 -6.65 -3.92 -22.85
N ASP A 65 -7.47 -4.92 -23.15
CA ASP A 65 -7.25 -5.85 -24.26
C ASP A 65 -7.29 -5.08 -25.59
N GLY A 66 -6.12 -4.76 -26.17
CA GLY A 66 -6.01 -4.07 -27.46
C GLY A 66 -5.08 -2.86 -27.51
N LEU A 67 -4.46 -2.46 -26.40
CA LEU A 67 -3.27 -1.60 -26.51
C LEU A 67 -2.15 -2.38 -27.24
N PRO A 68 -1.36 -1.75 -28.13
CA PRO A 68 -0.24 -2.41 -28.80
C PRO A 68 0.74 -3.09 -27.82
N GLN A 69 0.83 -2.57 -26.60
CA GLN A 69 1.61 -3.13 -25.49
C GLN A 69 0.90 -4.27 -24.73
N ALA A 70 -0.44 -4.33 -24.73
CA ALA A 70 -1.23 -5.29 -23.94
C ALA A 70 -1.02 -6.75 -24.36
N ALA A 71 -0.69 -7.01 -25.63
CA ALA A 71 -0.63 -8.36 -26.18
C ALA A 71 0.43 -9.28 -25.53
N ALA A 72 1.35 -8.74 -24.72
CA ALA A 72 2.32 -9.53 -23.95
C ALA A 72 2.70 -8.89 -22.59
N THR A 73 1.81 -8.06 -22.01
CA THR A 73 2.06 -7.45 -20.71
C THR A 73 1.74 -8.42 -19.56
N GLN A 74 2.73 -8.80 -18.76
CA GLN A 74 2.54 -9.65 -17.57
C GLN A 74 2.35 -8.80 -16.32
N LEU A 75 1.28 -9.03 -15.55
CA LEU A 75 1.11 -8.44 -14.21
C LEU A 75 2.12 -9.09 -13.25
N TYR A 76 3.04 -8.29 -12.72
CA TYR A 76 4.06 -8.68 -11.75
C TYR A 76 3.57 -8.51 -10.31
N CYS A 77 2.85 -7.42 -10.03
CA CYS A 77 2.40 -7.09 -8.69
C CYS A 77 1.05 -6.35 -8.74
N ASP A 78 0.14 -6.69 -7.83
CA ASP A 78 -1.06 -5.93 -7.49
C ASP A 78 -1.16 -5.90 -5.97
N ALA A 79 -0.92 -4.73 -5.37
CA ALA A 79 -0.77 -4.58 -3.93
C ALA A 79 -1.29 -3.24 -3.42
N VAL A 80 -1.70 -3.22 -2.16
CA VAL A 80 -1.93 -2.00 -1.39
C VAL A 80 -0.78 -1.87 -0.40
N ILE A 81 0.00 -0.80 -0.52
CA ILE A 81 1.19 -0.54 0.29
C ILE A 81 0.82 0.52 1.32
N PRO A 82 0.73 0.18 2.63
CA PRO A 82 0.49 1.18 3.66
C PRO A 82 1.66 2.19 3.69
N ARG A 83 1.35 3.48 3.82
CA ARG A 83 2.36 4.52 4.00
C ARG A 83 2.75 4.58 5.47
N PHE A 84 3.87 3.95 5.79
CA PHE A 84 4.44 3.99 7.13
C PHE A 84 5.18 5.32 7.34
N ASP A 85 4.96 5.96 8.48
CA ASP A 85 5.79 7.06 8.98
C ASP A 85 6.47 6.59 10.29
N PRO A 86 7.59 5.83 10.20
CA PRO A 86 8.20 5.21 11.38
C PRO A 86 8.55 6.17 12.53
N PRO A 87 8.97 7.43 12.28
CA PRO A 87 9.12 8.44 13.33
C PRO A 87 7.85 8.74 14.14
N GLN A 88 6.66 8.67 13.53
CA GLN A 88 5.39 9.00 14.18
C GLN A 88 4.64 7.79 14.75
N LEU A 89 5.07 6.58 14.41
CA LEU A 89 4.38 5.35 14.77
C LEU A 89 5.10 4.59 15.88
N TRP A 90 4.30 3.92 16.70
CA TRP A 90 4.75 2.90 17.65
C TRP A 90 4.18 1.55 17.22
N LEU A 91 4.97 0.50 17.44
CA LEU A 91 4.54 -0.88 17.33
C LEU A 91 4.29 -1.42 18.74
N ALA A 92 3.05 -1.84 18.99
CA ALA A 92 2.67 -2.53 20.21
C ALA A 92 2.24 -3.97 19.87
N VAL A 93 2.88 -4.93 20.56
CA VAL A 93 2.71 -6.36 20.36
C VAL A 93 1.93 -6.93 21.54
N TYR A 94 0.91 -7.72 21.25
CA TYR A 94 0.02 -8.28 22.24
C TYR A 94 -0.13 -9.78 22.02
N ALA A 95 -0.22 -10.55 23.11
CA ALA A 95 -0.75 -11.90 23.09
C ALA A 95 -2.27 -11.83 23.24
N LEU A 96 -3.00 -12.45 22.32
CA LEU A 96 -4.45 -12.59 22.44
C LEU A 96 -4.76 -13.84 23.28
N GLU A 97 -5.72 -13.73 24.19
CA GLU A 97 -6.33 -14.90 24.81
C GLU A 97 -7.21 -15.66 23.79
N ASP A 98 -7.51 -16.92 24.05
CA ASP A 98 -8.16 -17.85 23.10
C ASP A 98 -9.48 -17.31 22.51
N ASP A 99 -10.23 -16.52 23.28
CA ASP A 99 -11.50 -15.93 22.87
C ASP A 99 -11.35 -14.56 22.18
N ARG A 100 -10.13 -14.04 22.06
CA ARG A 100 -9.78 -12.71 21.53
C ARG A 100 -10.50 -11.55 22.23
N THR A 101 -11.06 -11.77 23.40
CA THR A 101 -11.72 -10.72 24.18
C THR A 101 -10.71 -9.90 24.97
N LYS A 102 -9.58 -10.53 25.31
CA LYS A 102 -8.48 -9.93 26.04
C LYS A 102 -7.16 -10.05 25.31
N ALA A 103 -6.33 -9.06 25.53
CA ALA A 103 -5.01 -8.94 24.98
C ALA A 103 -4.03 -8.50 26.07
N VAL A 104 -2.92 -9.21 26.21
CA VAL A 104 -1.86 -8.90 27.16
C VAL A 104 -0.70 -8.27 26.39
N ALA A 105 -0.28 -7.08 26.80
CA ALA A 105 0.86 -6.40 26.18
C ALA A 105 2.16 -7.21 26.42
N LEU A 106 2.85 -7.56 25.32
CA LEU A 106 4.17 -8.20 25.36
C LEU A 106 5.28 -7.17 25.19
N ASP A 107 5.07 -6.19 24.32
CA ASP A 107 6.07 -5.19 23.99
C ASP A 107 5.43 -3.94 23.39
N ARG A 108 6.12 -2.81 23.53
CA ARG A 108 5.82 -1.56 22.83
C ARG A 108 7.10 -0.78 22.60
N PHE A 109 7.26 -0.26 21.40
CA PHE A 109 8.43 0.56 21.08
C PHE A 109 8.16 1.48 19.87
N PRO A 110 8.89 2.60 19.75
CA PRO A 110 8.83 3.43 18.56
C PRO A 110 9.23 2.64 17.32
N LEU A 111 8.46 2.74 16.23
CA LEU A 111 8.66 1.91 15.04
C LEU A 111 10.04 2.13 14.40
N HIS A 112 10.58 3.35 14.46
CA HIS A 112 11.93 3.66 13.98
C HIS A 112 13.07 2.95 14.74
N GLN A 113 12.78 2.27 15.86
CA GLN A 113 13.74 1.44 16.59
C GLN A 113 13.68 -0.04 16.16
N ALA A 114 12.79 -0.42 15.26
CA ALA A 114 12.79 -1.76 14.65
C ALA A 114 14.07 -1.98 13.85
N GLU A 115 14.53 -3.23 13.76
CA GLU A 115 15.63 -3.58 12.86
C GLU A 115 15.15 -3.45 11.40
N ASN A 116 16.07 -3.11 10.49
CA ASN A 116 15.73 -2.93 9.09
C ASN A 116 16.14 -4.17 8.30
N GLU A 117 15.25 -4.66 7.45
CA GLU A 117 15.52 -5.72 6.48
C GLU A 117 15.29 -5.16 5.08
N ALA A 118 16.27 -5.36 4.21
CA ALA A 118 16.19 -4.90 2.84
C ALA A 118 15.24 -5.79 2.02
N CYS A 119 14.34 -5.18 1.26
CA CYS A 119 13.35 -5.85 0.45
C CYS A 119 13.38 -5.31 -0.99
N TRP A 120 13.34 -6.22 -1.96
CA TRP A 120 13.14 -5.87 -3.36
C TRP A 120 11.64 -5.77 -3.62
N PHE A 121 11.10 -4.55 -3.53
CA PHE A 121 9.71 -4.29 -3.88
C PHE A 121 9.50 -4.11 -5.39
N TYR A 122 10.52 -3.59 -6.07
CA TYR A 122 10.56 -3.44 -7.52
C TYR A 122 11.31 -4.60 -8.19
N PRO A 123 11.09 -4.84 -9.50
CA PRO A 123 11.79 -5.87 -10.24
C PRO A 123 13.29 -5.63 -10.25
N THR A 124 14.05 -6.70 -10.11
CA THR A 124 15.50 -6.72 -10.23
C THR A 124 15.98 -7.15 -11.60
N ASP A 125 15.08 -7.73 -12.40
CA ASP A 125 15.41 -8.23 -13.73
C ASP A 125 15.47 -7.07 -14.74
N ASP A 126 16.43 -7.14 -15.66
CA ASP A 126 16.58 -6.16 -16.72
C ASP A 126 15.31 -6.14 -17.60
N GLY A 127 14.83 -4.95 -17.93
CA GLY A 127 13.62 -4.82 -18.73
C GLY A 127 12.95 -3.47 -18.63
N THR A 128 11.81 -3.35 -19.30
CA THR A 128 10.94 -2.17 -19.22
C THR A 128 9.66 -2.53 -18.50
N TYR A 129 9.22 -1.66 -17.61
CA TYR A 129 8.07 -1.88 -16.75
C TYR A 129 7.11 -0.70 -16.83
N LEU A 130 5.85 -0.97 -16.49
CA LEU A 130 4.79 0.01 -16.36
C LEU A 130 4.19 -0.13 -14.97
N CYS A 131 4.27 0.94 -14.19
CA CYS A 131 3.70 1.07 -12.87
C CYS A 131 2.42 1.92 -12.94
N TRP A 132 1.39 1.49 -12.23
CA TRP A 132 0.23 2.31 -11.89
C TRP A 132 0.20 2.52 -10.38
N GLU A 133 0.04 3.76 -9.96
CA GLU A 133 -0.08 4.11 -8.55
C GLU A 133 -1.28 5.02 -8.31
N ARG A 134 -2.02 4.77 -7.25
CA ARG A 134 -3.07 5.66 -6.75
C ARG A 134 -3.01 5.76 -5.23
N ALA A 135 -3.00 6.98 -4.72
CA ALA A 135 -3.11 7.21 -3.28
C ALA A 135 -4.50 6.80 -2.76
N GLU A 136 -4.56 6.24 -1.56
CA GLU A 136 -5.78 5.80 -0.92
C GLU A 136 -5.77 6.19 0.55
N ALA A 137 -6.89 6.72 1.06
CA ALA A 137 -7.11 6.79 2.49
C ALA A 137 -7.67 5.44 2.95
N ILE A 138 -7.09 4.86 4.00
CA ILE A 138 -7.44 3.51 4.47
C ILE A 138 -7.72 3.50 5.96
N THR A 139 -8.54 2.56 6.39
CA THR A 139 -8.67 2.20 7.80
C THR A 139 -8.27 0.74 7.97
N LEU A 140 -7.40 0.46 8.94
CA LEU A 140 -6.86 -0.88 9.20
C LEU A 140 -7.39 -1.46 10.51
N ALA A 141 -7.53 -2.78 10.56
CA ALA A 141 -7.66 -3.54 11.79
C ALA A 141 -6.28 -3.84 12.41
N PRO A 142 -6.21 -4.21 13.72
CA PRO A 142 -4.95 -4.62 14.31
C PRO A 142 -4.33 -5.77 13.53
N GLY A 143 -3.03 -5.65 13.23
CA GLY A 143 -2.34 -6.63 12.41
C GLY A 143 -2.01 -7.94 13.14
N PHE A 144 -1.81 -9.00 12.36
CA PHE A 144 -1.48 -10.35 12.83
C PHE A 144 -0.41 -11.01 11.94
N ILE A 145 0.17 -12.12 12.40
CA ILE A 145 1.11 -12.93 11.61
C ILE A 145 0.32 -13.69 10.52
N ALA A 146 0.66 -13.45 9.25
CA ALA A 146 -0.07 -13.99 8.10
C ALA A 146 -0.23 -15.51 8.13
N ASP A 147 0.81 -16.23 8.57
CA ASP A 147 0.78 -17.67 8.79
C ASP A 147 0.64 -17.98 10.29
N PRO A 148 -0.56 -18.41 10.76
CA PRO A 148 -0.77 -18.74 12.16
C PRO A 148 0.10 -19.89 12.67
N SER A 149 0.59 -20.77 11.77
CA SER A 149 1.48 -21.87 12.16
C SER A 149 2.88 -21.39 12.58
N CYS A 150 3.24 -20.18 12.16
CA CYS A 150 4.47 -19.50 12.55
C CYS A 150 4.28 -18.56 13.75
N CYS A 151 3.08 -18.50 14.33
CA CYS A 151 2.82 -17.68 15.49
C CYS A 151 3.55 -18.27 16.72
N PRO A 152 4.54 -17.56 17.30
CA PRO A 152 5.26 -18.07 18.46
C PRO A 152 4.34 -18.11 19.68
N SER A 153 4.74 -18.88 20.69
CA SER A 153 4.13 -18.68 22.02
C SER A 153 4.50 -17.28 22.55
N PRO A 154 3.66 -16.65 23.40
CA PRO A 154 3.99 -15.37 24.01
C PRO A 154 5.33 -15.34 24.74
N ALA A 155 5.75 -16.48 25.34
CA ALA A 155 7.04 -16.60 26.03
C ALA A 155 8.25 -16.60 25.08
N ASP A 156 8.03 -16.95 23.82
CA ASP A 156 9.05 -17.01 22.77
C ASP A 156 9.18 -15.69 22.00
N TYR A 157 8.37 -14.68 22.33
CA TYR A 157 8.47 -13.37 21.71
C TYR A 157 9.88 -12.77 21.88
N ARG A 158 10.45 -12.30 20.78
CA ARG A 158 11.76 -11.64 20.73
C ARG A 158 11.66 -10.43 19.80
N ARG A 159 11.93 -9.24 20.32
CA ARG A 159 11.91 -8.00 19.53
C ARG A 159 12.89 -8.04 18.35
N SER A 160 14.06 -8.67 18.52
CA SER A 160 15.08 -8.84 17.47
C SER A 160 14.62 -9.69 16.28
N SER A 161 13.45 -10.32 16.36
CA SER A 161 12.85 -11.01 15.22
C SER A 161 11.91 -10.12 14.41
N LEU A 162 11.62 -8.90 14.88
CA LEU A 162 10.84 -7.90 14.15
C LEU A 162 11.72 -7.07 13.23
N HIS A 163 11.37 -7.04 11.95
CA HIS A 163 12.08 -6.22 10.97
C HIS A 163 11.11 -5.35 10.19
N LEU A 164 11.50 -4.10 9.99
CA LEU A 164 10.87 -3.17 9.07
C LEU A 164 11.42 -3.46 7.67
N LEU A 165 10.55 -3.72 6.69
CA LEU A 165 10.96 -4.01 5.33
C LEU A 165 11.19 -2.71 4.57
N TRP A 166 12.45 -2.45 4.20
CA TRP A 166 12.83 -1.25 3.44
C TRP A 166 13.04 -1.55 1.97
N SER A 167 12.39 -0.77 1.11
CA SER A 167 12.57 -0.90 -0.34
C SER A 167 13.98 -0.43 -0.74
N LEU A 168 14.73 -1.28 -1.43
CA LEU A 168 16.08 -0.96 -1.91
C LEU A 168 16.13 -0.04 -3.14
N MET A 169 14.99 0.20 -3.80
CA MET A 169 14.96 0.85 -5.13
C MET A 169 14.36 2.25 -5.16
N ALA A 170 14.06 2.84 -4.02
CA ALA A 170 13.38 4.14 -3.99
C ALA A 170 14.27 5.22 -3.36
N ASP A 171 14.79 6.11 -4.20
CA ASP A 171 15.04 7.51 -3.83
C ASP A 171 13.72 8.25 -3.48
N ASP A 172 12.58 7.54 -3.52
CA ASP A 172 11.25 8.02 -3.13
C ASP A 172 11.04 7.87 -1.61
N PRO A 173 10.91 9.00 -0.87
CA PRO A 173 10.63 8.95 0.56
C PRO A 173 9.31 8.26 0.90
N ASP A 174 8.33 8.18 -0.03
CA ASP A 174 7.02 7.58 0.20
C ASP A 174 7.01 6.03 0.14
N LEU A 175 8.06 5.40 -0.42
CA LEU A 175 8.18 3.95 -0.59
C LEU A 175 9.32 3.32 0.22
N THR A 176 9.80 4.05 1.23
CA THR A 176 10.92 3.61 2.07
C THR A 176 10.58 2.39 2.92
N CYS A 177 9.34 2.25 3.40
CA CYS A 177 8.91 1.13 4.23
C CYS A 177 7.65 0.47 3.65
N VAL A 178 7.75 -0.82 3.32
CA VAL A 178 6.70 -1.57 2.60
C VAL A 178 6.01 -2.65 3.44
N GLY A 179 6.48 -2.88 4.67
CA GLY A 179 5.87 -3.86 5.57
C GLY A 179 6.69 -4.12 6.82
N ILE A 180 6.22 -5.07 7.63
CA ILE A 180 6.93 -5.56 8.82
C ILE A 180 6.91 -7.09 8.79
N THR A 181 8.01 -7.73 9.15
CA THR A 181 8.11 -9.17 9.36
C THR A 181 8.34 -9.48 10.84
N TYR A 182 7.91 -10.65 11.26
CA TYR A 182 8.29 -11.28 12.52
C TYR A 182 8.83 -12.69 12.22
N ALA A 183 10.09 -12.94 12.58
CA ALA A 183 10.79 -14.20 12.32
C ALA A 183 10.71 -14.64 10.83
N GLY A 184 10.83 -13.68 9.91
CA GLY A 184 10.76 -13.92 8.46
C GLY A 184 9.33 -14.06 7.90
N VAL A 185 8.29 -13.96 8.74
CA VAL A 185 6.88 -14.03 8.31
C VAL A 185 6.28 -12.63 8.31
N ARG A 186 5.60 -12.29 7.22
CA ARG A 186 4.96 -10.98 7.05
C ARG A 186 3.82 -10.79 8.06
N LEU A 187 3.74 -9.59 8.63
CA LEU A 187 2.56 -9.12 9.34
C LEU A 187 1.54 -8.58 8.34
N GLU A 188 0.27 -8.92 8.54
CA GLU A 188 -0.85 -8.45 7.74
C GLU A 188 -1.72 -7.50 8.56
N TRP A 189 -2.22 -6.45 7.91
CA TRP A 189 -3.19 -5.53 8.48
C TRP A 189 -4.44 -5.55 7.60
N PRO A 190 -5.54 -6.15 8.07
CA PRO A 190 -6.78 -6.16 7.30
C PRO A 190 -7.28 -4.74 7.01
N VAL A 191 -7.58 -4.47 5.75
CA VAL A 191 -8.24 -3.22 5.34
C VAL A 191 -9.72 -3.33 5.69
N LEU A 192 -10.21 -2.41 6.51
CA LEU A 192 -11.61 -2.30 6.89
C LEU A 192 -12.41 -1.42 5.92
N SER A 193 -11.78 -0.36 5.43
CA SER A 193 -12.34 0.55 4.42
C SER A 193 -11.23 1.27 3.68
N ASP A 194 -11.52 1.63 2.44
CA ASP A 194 -10.65 2.38 1.54
C ASP A 194 -11.43 3.51 0.84
N GLU A 195 -10.76 4.65 0.65
CA GLU A 195 -11.25 5.79 -0.11
C GLU A 195 -10.18 6.19 -1.14
N PRO A 196 -10.35 5.78 -2.41
CA PRO A 196 -9.34 6.04 -3.43
C PRO A 196 -9.32 7.51 -3.84
N ALA A 197 -8.11 8.06 -4.07
CA ALA A 197 -7.95 9.40 -4.60
C ALA A 197 -8.50 9.53 -6.02
N ALA A 198 -8.92 10.74 -6.40
CA ALA A 198 -9.47 11.02 -7.75
C ALA A 198 -8.40 11.08 -8.87
N ALA A 199 -7.12 10.94 -8.52
CA ALA A 199 -6.01 10.96 -9.44
C ALA A 199 -5.13 9.74 -9.22
N ALA A 200 -4.65 9.17 -10.32
CA ALA A 200 -3.67 8.10 -10.36
C ALA A 200 -2.55 8.48 -11.33
N SER A 201 -1.41 7.82 -11.20
CA SER A 201 -0.25 8.01 -12.07
C SER A 201 0.09 6.71 -12.74
N TRP A 202 0.45 6.78 -14.01
CA TRP A 202 1.11 5.70 -14.73
C TRP A 202 2.55 6.11 -14.99
N THR A 203 3.52 5.28 -14.63
CA THR A 203 4.94 5.53 -14.80
C THR A 203 5.58 4.38 -15.56
N ALA A 204 6.20 4.64 -16.71
CA ALA A 204 7.05 3.67 -17.38
C ALA A 204 8.52 3.91 -17.01
N PHE A 205 9.24 2.83 -16.74
CA PHE A 205 10.64 2.86 -16.34
C PHE A 205 11.39 1.65 -16.89
N ALA A 206 12.72 1.75 -16.95
CA ALA A 206 13.60 0.64 -17.30
C ALA A 206 14.52 0.30 -16.12
N VAL A 207 14.81 -0.99 -15.98
CA VAL A 207 15.84 -1.53 -15.10
C VAL A 207 16.94 -2.13 -15.99
N ASP A 208 18.19 -1.76 -15.71
CA ASP A 208 19.38 -2.27 -16.38
C ASP A 208 20.50 -2.43 -15.34
N SER A 209 20.75 -3.68 -14.96
CA SER A 209 21.74 -4.10 -13.99
C SER A 209 23.18 -3.78 -14.42
N ALA A 210 23.43 -3.59 -15.71
CA ALA A 210 24.74 -3.20 -16.23
C ALA A 210 24.92 -1.67 -16.33
N ALA A 211 23.84 -0.89 -16.27
CA ALA A 211 23.88 0.56 -16.33
C ALA A 211 24.07 1.23 -14.95
N SER A 212 24.50 2.49 -14.97
CA SER A 212 24.50 3.36 -13.79
C SER A 212 23.89 4.71 -14.18
N PRO A 213 22.69 5.07 -13.65
CA PRO A 213 21.89 4.35 -12.65
C PRO A 213 21.21 3.06 -13.18
N HIS A 214 20.97 2.09 -12.29
CA HIS A 214 20.26 0.84 -12.62
C HIS A 214 18.78 1.06 -12.94
N TYR A 215 18.19 2.12 -12.39
CA TYR A 215 16.81 2.52 -12.62
C TYR A 215 16.77 3.78 -13.49
N ARG A 216 15.93 3.78 -14.51
CA ARG A 216 15.67 4.96 -15.35
C ARG A 216 14.17 5.13 -15.58
N GLN A 217 13.59 6.16 -14.95
CA GLN A 217 12.25 6.61 -15.31
C GLN A 217 12.26 7.15 -16.75
N ILE A 218 11.32 6.65 -17.55
CA ILE A 218 11.17 7.04 -18.95
C ILE A 218 10.08 8.10 -19.04
N ALA A 219 8.99 7.90 -18.29
CA ALA A 219 7.73 8.52 -18.58
C ALA A 219 6.75 8.48 -17.41
N THR A 220 6.00 9.55 -17.17
CA THR A 220 4.85 9.55 -16.24
C THR A 220 3.67 10.32 -16.82
N VAL A 221 2.48 9.76 -16.72
CA VAL A 221 1.20 10.42 -17.07
C VAL A 221 0.22 10.33 -15.91
N ARG A 222 -0.69 11.31 -15.83
CA ARG A 222 -1.76 11.32 -14.82
C ARG A 222 -3.06 10.86 -15.45
N ALA A 223 -3.72 9.91 -14.78
CA ALA A 223 -5.07 9.50 -15.09
C ALA A 223 -6.03 10.07 -14.05
N HIS A 224 -7.19 10.55 -14.50
CA HIS A 224 -8.21 11.10 -13.63
C HIS A 224 -9.41 10.17 -13.56
N GLY A 225 -9.93 9.98 -12.35
CA GLY A 225 -11.16 9.21 -12.13
C GLY A 225 -12.37 9.92 -12.72
N PRO A 226 -13.48 9.20 -12.94
CA PRO A 226 -14.73 9.83 -13.35
C PRO A 226 -15.12 10.88 -12.31
N GLN A 227 -15.32 12.14 -12.77
CA GLN A 227 -15.87 13.17 -11.90
C GLN A 227 -17.25 12.70 -11.45
N ARG A 228 -17.46 12.58 -10.14
CA ARG A 228 -18.80 12.42 -9.59
C ARG A 228 -19.60 13.64 -10.04
N SER A 229 -20.42 13.48 -11.06
CA SER A 229 -21.42 14.46 -11.44
C SER A 229 -22.43 14.50 -10.31
N ASP A 230 -22.31 15.52 -9.45
CA ASP A 230 -23.37 15.90 -8.53
C ASP A 230 -24.65 16.11 -9.34
N SER A 231 -25.48 15.08 -9.37
CA SER A 231 -26.81 15.16 -9.92
C SER A 231 -27.61 16.05 -8.98
N GLN A 232 -27.63 17.35 -9.26
CA GLN A 232 -28.64 18.26 -8.74
C GLN A 232 -30.00 17.80 -9.26
N ALA A 233 -30.63 16.88 -8.52
CA ALA A 233 -32.06 16.68 -8.61
C ALA A 233 -32.73 17.93 -8.00
N SER A 234 -33.04 18.91 -8.86
CA SER A 234 -33.95 19.99 -8.49
C SER A 234 -35.32 19.39 -8.15
N PRO A 235 -35.89 19.66 -6.96
CA PRO A 235 -37.24 19.23 -6.67
C PRO A 235 -38.22 20.02 -7.54
N SER A 236 -38.98 19.32 -8.39
CA SER A 236 -40.10 19.91 -9.13
C SER A 236 -41.13 20.50 -8.15
N PRO A 237 -41.60 21.74 -8.34
CA PRO A 237 -42.66 22.29 -7.51
C PRO A 237 -44.00 21.62 -7.83
N LEU A 238 -44.69 21.17 -6.78
CA LEU A 238 -46.06 20.68 -6.81
C LEU A 238 -47.02 21.75 -7.40
N PRO A 239 -48.00 21.36 -8.23
CA PRO A 239 -48.97 22.31 -8.76
C PRO A 239 -49.97 22.76 -7.69
N SER A 240 -50.09 24.07 -7.54
CA SER A 240 -51.07 24.75 -6.68
C SER A 240 -52.50 24.36 -7.05
N ARG A 241 -53.23 23.77 -6.11
CA ARG A 241 -54.69 23.62 -6.21
C ARG A 241 -55.36 24.98 -6.01
N GLN A 242 -56.03 25.48 -7.04
CA GLN A 242 -57.01 26.56 -6.91
C GLN A 242 -58.25 26.05 -6.16
N ARG A 243 -58.71 26.83 -5.18
CA ARG A 243 -60.11 26.95 -4.76
C ARG A 243 -60.39 28.40 -4.48
#